data_AF-A0A1V3G8I6-F1
#
_entry.id   AF-A0A1V3G8I6-F1
#
_cell.length_a   1.000
_cell.length_b   1.000
_cell.length_c   1.000
_cell.angle_alpha   90.00
_cell.angle_beta   90.00
_cell.angle_gamma   90.00
#
_symmetry.space_group_name_H-M   'P 1'
#
loop_
_entity.id
_entity.type
_entity.pdbx_description
1 polymer ?
#
loop_
_entity_poly.entity_id
_entity_poly.type
_entity_poly.pdbx_seq_one_letter_code
_entity_poly.pdbx_strand_id
1 'polypeptide(L)'
;MDFASMAANFSPYVGLAVILYAIRQTERVSNKYIPIVAIVLGVLYSFWESGGASPGATLEGLKYALLGIGTVAGVKYSIENKAKK
;
A
#
# COMPACT_ATOMS: atom_id res chain seq x y z
N MET A 1 -1.48 -10.10 -23.18
CA MET A 1 -0.97 -9.16 -22.16
C MET A 1 0.44 -9.63 -21.83
N ASP A 2 1.46 -8.81 -22.05
CA ASP A 2 2.88 -9.18 -21.84
C ASP A 2 3.26 -9.01 -20.36
N PHE A 3 4.25 -9.77 -19.88
CA PHE A 3 4.73 -9.74 -18.50
C PHE A 3 5.11 -8.32 -18.04
N ALA A 4 5.73 -7.53 -18.91
CA ALA A 4 6.06 -6.13 -18.61
C ALA A 4 4.82 -5.29 -18.30
N SER A 5 3.71 -5.51 -19.02
CA SER A 5 2.44 -4.81 -18.77
C SER A 5 1.75 -5.27 -17.48
N MET A 6 1.87 -6.55 -17.11
CA MET A 6 1.38 -7.03 -15.81
C MET A 6 2.21 -6.45 -14.66
N ALA A 7 3.53 -6.41 -14.80
CA ALA A 7 4.44 -5.84 -13.81
C ALA A 7 4.22 -4.33 -13.62
N ALA A 8 4.02 -3.58 -14.71
CA ALA A 8 3.74 -2.15 -14.64
C ALA A 8 2.44 -1.85 -13.89
N ASN A 9 1.37 -2.61 -14.16
CA ASN A 9 0.11 -2.49 -13.44
C ASN A 9 0.23 -2.93 -11.98
N PHE A 10 1.13 -3.86 -11.67
CA PHE A 10 1.32 -4.37 -10.30
C PHE A 10 2.27 -3.51 -9.45
N SER A 11 3.13 -2.73 -10.09
CA SER A 11 4.19 -1.93 -9.47
C SER A 11 3.69 -0.93 -8.40
N PRO A 12 2.62 -0.15 -8.62
CA PRO A 12 2.10 0.79 -7.62
C PRO A 12 1.72 0.09 -6.31
N TYR A 13 1.12 -1.10 -6.41
CA TYR A 13 0.70 -1.88 -5.24
C TYR A 13 1.88 -2.39 -4.43
N VAL A 14 2.90 -2.92 -5.11
CA VAL A 14 4.13 -3.40 -4.47
C VAL A 14 4.91 -2.24 -3.84
N GLY A 15 5.03 -1.13 -4.56
CA GLY A 15 5.68 0.08 -4.07
C GLY A 15 5.02 0.60 -2.79
N LEU A 16 3.69 0.71 -2.79
CA LEU A 16 2.95 1.16 -1.61
C LEU A 16 3.13 0.19 -0.41
N ALA A 17 3.09 -1.11 -0.66
CA ALA A 17 3.30 -2.12 0.39
C ALA A 17 4.70 -2.02 1.01
N VAL A 18 5.74 -1.80 0.20
CA VAL A 18 7.13 -1.61 0.67
C VAL A 18 7.25 -0.32 1.49
N ILE A 19 6.65 0.77 1.04
CA ILE A 19 6.66 2.05 1.78
C ILE A 19 5.97 1.88 3.13
N LEU A 20 4.81 1.24 3.17
CA LEU A 20 4.08 1.02 4.43
C LEU A 20 4.83 0.09 5.38
N TYR A 21 5.49 -0.95 4.85
CA TYR A 21 6.35 -1.82 5.64
C TYR A 21 7.55 -1.04 6.23
N ALA A 22 8.18 -0.18 5.42
CA ALA A 22 9.28 0.67 5.88
C ALA A 22 8.83 1.65 6.97
N ILE A 23 7.68 2.31 6.79
CA ILE A 23 7.09 3.21 7.80
C ILE A 23 6.83 2.45 9.11
N ARG A 24 6.29 1.23 9.01
CA ARG A 24 6.06 0.38 10.18
C ARG A 24 7.35 0.02 10.91
N GLN A 25 8.43 -0.29 10.18
CA GLN A 25 9.73 -0.60 10.77
C GLN A 25 10.37 0.58 11.53
N THR A 26 9.92 1.81 11.30
CA THR A 26 10.43 2.95 12.07
C THR A 26 10.00 2.95 13.53
N GLU A 27 9.00 2.15 13.91
CA GLU A 27 8.33 2.12 15.24
C GLU A 27 7.75 3.47 15.73
N ARG A 28 7.94 4.56 14.96
CA ARG A 28 7.43 5.91 15.26
C ARG A 28 5.93 6.05 15.01
N VAL A 29 5.39 5.20 14.14
CA VAL A 29 3.96 5.20 13.79
C VAL A 29 3.30 4.02 14.47
N SER A 30 2.37 4.30 15.38
CA SER A 30 1.57 3.24 16.01
C SER A 30 0.84 2.43 14.94
N ASN A 31 0.82 1.09 15.10
CA ASN A 31 0.18 0.17 14.15
C ASN A 31 -1.28 0.53 13.81
N LYS A 32 -2.00 1.23 14.71
CA LYS A 32 -3.37 1.70 14.48
C LYS A 32 -3.47 2.77 13.38
N TYR A 33 -2.39 3.48 13.07
CA TYR A 33 -2.35 4.53 12.05
C TYR A 33 -1.89 4.05 10.68
N ILE A 34 -1.32 2.84 10.57
CA ILE A 34 -0.86 2.27 9.29
C ILE A 34 -1.96 2.28 8.22
N PRO A 35 -3.23 1.93 8.52
CA PRO A 35 -4.30 2.00 7.52
C PRO A 35 -4.55 3.41 7.00
N ILE A 36 -4.49 4.41 7.89
CA ILE A 36 -4.71 5.82 7.53
C ILE A 36 -3.55 6.31 6.64
N VAL A 37 -2.32 5.98 7.02
CA VAL A 37 -1.12 6.31 6.23
C VAL A 37 -1.21 5.69 4.83
N ALA A 38 -1.67 4.44 4.72
CA ALA A 38 -1.88 3.77 3.44
C ALA A 38 -2.90 4.49 2.56
N ILE A 39 -4.03 4.92 3.12
CA ILE A 39 -5.06 5.67 2.39
C ILE A 39 -4.49 6.99 1.89
N VAL A 40 -3.81 7.75 2.76
CA VAL A 40 -3.22 9.04 2.38
C VAL A 40 -2.19 8.86 1.27
N LEU A 41 -1.26 7.90 1.41
CA LEU A 41 -0.23 7.66 0.42
C LEU A 41 -0.79 7.13 -0.90
N GLY A 42 -1.76 6.21 -0.86
CA GLY A 42 -2.40 5.67 -2.06
C GLY A 42 -3.13 6.74 -2.86
N VAL A 43 -3.90 7.60 -2.19
CA VAL A 43 -4.64 8.70 -2.84
C VAL A 43 -3.68 9.79 -3.37
N LEU A 44 -2.66 10.17 -2.61
CA LEU A 44 -1.67 11.14 -3.09
C LEU A 44 -0.88 10.62 -4.29
N TYR A 45 -0.52 9.34 -4.29
CA TYR A 45 0.17 8.70 -5.40
C TYR A 45 -0.71 8.68 -6.66
N SER A 46 -1.99 8.30 -6.56
CA SER A 46 -2.86 8.25 -7.73
C SER A 46 -3.16 9.63 -8.32
N PHE A 47 -3.19 10.68 -7.50
CA PHE A 47 -3.32 12.06 -7.97
C PHE A 47 -2.09 12.48 -8.78
N TRP A 48 -0.90 12.10 -8.33
CA TRP A 48 0.33 12.34 -9.05
C TRP A 48 0.36 11.56 -10.38
N GLU A 49 -0.03 10.29 -10.36
CA GLU A 49 -0.07 9.42 -11.54
C GLU A 49 -1.11 9.85 -12.58
N SER A 50 -2.28 10.31 -12.13
CA SER A 50 -3.37 10.78 -13.01
C SER A 50 -3.18 12.22 -13.51
N GLY A 51 -2.12 12.91 -13.10
CA GLY A 51 -1.87 14.31 -13.45
C GLY A 51 -2.82 15.32 -12.79
N GLY A 52 -3.52 14.92 -11.72
CA GLY A 52 -4.45 15.78 -11.00
C GLY A 52 -5.45 15.04 -10.12
N ALA A 53 -6.13 15.80 -9.27
CA ALA A 53 -7.21 15.28 -8.42
C ALA A 53 -8.49 15.05 -9.24
N SER A 54 -9.00 13.83 -9.22
CA SER A 54 -10.28 13.47 -9.85
C SER A 54 -10.96 12.34 -9.07
N PRO A 55 -12.29 12.15 -9.20
CA PRO A 55 -12.98 11.03 -8.57
C PRO A 55 -12.40 9.67 -8.96
N GLY A 56 -12.00 9.52 -10.23
CA GLY A 56 -11.36 8.29 -10.73
C GLY A 56 -10.00 8.05 -10.09
N ALA A 57 -9.17 9.09 -10.01
CA ALA A 57 -7.87 9.01 -9.35
C ALA A 57 -8.04 8.65 -7.86
N THR A 58 -8.99 9.26 -7.15
CA THR A 58 -9.27 8.93 -5.74
C THR A 58 -9.62 7.46 -5.58
N LEU A 59 -10.50 6.94 -6.44
CA LEU A 59 -10.91 5.54 -6.39
C LEU A 59 -9.74 4.60 -6.65
N GLU A 60 -8.88 4.93 -7.61
CA GLU A 60 -7.69 4.14 -7.93
C GLU A 60 -6.69 4.13 -6.76
N GLY A 61 -6.44 5.30 -6.16
CA GLY A 61 -5.58 5.43 -4.98
C GLY A 61 -6.10 4.67 -3.76
N LEU A 62 -7.43 4.60 -3.58
CA LEU A 62 -8.05 3.77 -2.55
C LEU A 62 -7.85 2.26 -2.83
N LYS A 63 -7.89 1.81 -4.08
CA LYS A 63 -7.54 0.42 -4.43
C LYS A 63 -6.09 0.12 -4.08
N TYR A 64 -5.19 1.06 -4.39
CA TYR A 64 -3.76 0.94 -4.06
C TYR A 64 -3.58 0.80 -2.55
N ALA A 65 -4.24 1.67 -1.78
CA ALA A 65 -4.23 1.67 -0.33
C ALA A 65 -4.74 0.34 0.26
N LEU A 66 -5.90 -0.15 -0.18
CA LEU A 66 -6.50 -1.39 0.33
C LEU A 66 -5.59 -2.60 0.11
N LEU A 67 -4.98 -2.70 -1.07
CA LEU A 67 -4.05 -3.79 -1.38
C LEU A 67 -2.77 -3.67 -0.55
N GLY A 68 -2.21 -2.46 -0.41
CA GLY A 68 -1.07 -2.21 0.46
C GLY A 68 -1.35 -2.57 1.94
N ILE A 69 -2.52 -2.22 2.46
CA ILE A 69 -2.96 -2.58 3.82
C ILE A 69 -3.03 -4.10 3.96
N GLY A 70 -3.66 -4.79 3.01
CA GLY A 70 -3.80 -6.24 3.01
C GLY A 70 -2.45 -6.95 3.05
N THR A 71 -1.48 -6.50 2.25
CA THR A 71 -0.12 -7.05 2.25
C THR A 71 0.58 -6.83 3.60
N VAL A 72 0.51 -5.62 4.16
CA VAL A 72 1.16 -5.31 5.45
C VAL A 72 0.54 -6.09 6.60
N ALA A 73 -0.78 -6.24 6.61
CA ALA A 73 -1.50 -7.06 7.58
C ALA A 73 -1.12 -8.53 7.43
N GLY A 74 -1.08 -9.06 6.20
CA GLY A 74 -0.66 -10.43 5.92
C GLY A 74 0.76 -10.73 6.43
N VAL A 75 1.72 -9.83 6.17
CA VAL A 75 3.09 -9.94 6.68
C VAL A 75 3.12 -9.90 8.21
N LYS A 76 2.35 -9.00 8.85
CA LYS A 76 2.22 -8.94 10.32
C LYS A 76 1.80 -10.28 10.90
N TYR A 77 0.65 -10.80 10.45
CA TYR A 77 0.07 -12.02 11.00
C TYR A 77 0.94 -13.25 10.72
N SER A 78 1.62 -13.29 9.57
CA SER A 78 2.56 -14.37 9.26
C SER A 78 3.75 -14.40 10.22
N ILE A 79 4.33 -13.24 10.55
CA ILE A 79 5.44 -13.13 11.50
C ILE A 79 4.97 -13.46 12.93
N GLU A 80 3.82 -12.91 13.37
CA GLU A 80 3.26 -13.18 14.70
C GLU A 80 2.91 -14.66 14.89
N ASN A 81 2.36 -15.32 13.87
CA ASN A 81 2.06 -16.75 13.92
C ASN A 81 3.32 -17.62 13.95
N LYS A 82 4.43 -17.18 13.32
CA LYS A 82 5.72 -17.86 13.42
C LYS A 82 6.36 -17.71 14.81
N ALA A 83 6.14 -16.57 15.48
CA ALA A 83 6.67 -16.32 16.82
C ALA A 83 5.90 -17.04 17.94
N LYS A 84 4.66 -17.49 17.69
CA LYS A 84 3.84 -18.26 18.63
C LYS A 84 3.99 -19.78 18.53
N LYS A 85 4.72 -20.28 17.52
CA LYS A 85 5.05 -21.70 17.34
C LYS A 85 6.43 -21.98 17.90
#